data_AF-A0A5C6Z7S7-F1
#
_entry.id   AF-A0A5C6Z7S7-F1
#
_cell.length_a   1.000
_cell.length_b   1.000
_cell.length_c   1.000
_cell.angle_alpha   90.00
_cell.angle_beta   90.00
_cell.angle_gamma   90.00
#
_symmetry.space_group_name_H-M   'P 1'
#
loop_
_entity.id
_entity.type
_entity.pdbx_description
1 polymer ?
#
loop_
_entity_poly.entity_id
_entity_poly.type
_entity_poly.pdbx_seq_one_letter_code
_entity_poly.pdbx_strand_id
1 'polypeptide(L)' 'MHARWLSFVVWALLAASLAYWALMLMAKGPQAPAMTRPAIADGAPADWTRLFTAAKAAEAPVEAASSRYQLLG' A
#
# COMPACT_ATOMS: atom_id res chain seq x y z
N MET A 1 -16.67 -42.43 -1.58
CA MET A 1 -16.25 -41.73 -0.35
C MET A 1 -15.39 -40.47 -0.58
N HIS A 2 -15.01 -40.14 -1.83
CA HIS A 2 -14.14 -38.98 -2.14
C HIS A 2 -14.77 -37.60 -1.88
N ALA A 3 -16.09 -37.44 -2.01
CA ALA A 3 -16.77 -36.16 -1.80
C ALA A 3 -16.59 -35.62 -0.36
N ARG A 4 -16.56 -36.51 0.64
CA ARG A 4 -16.37 -36.16 2.04
C ARG A 4 -14.93 -35.68 2.30
N TRP A 5 -13.97 -36.30 1.61
CA TRP A 5 -12.56 -35.95 1.71
C TRP A 5 -12.26 -34.58 1.10
N LEU A 6 -12.81 -34.29 -0.09
CA LEU A 6 -12.67 -32.97 -0.71
C LEU A 6 -13.29 -31.85 0.14
N SER A 7 -14.49 -32.09 0.70
CA SER A 7 -15.13 -31.12 1.59
C SER A 7 -14.25 -30.81 2.81
N PHE A 8 -13.66 -31.84 3.43
CA PHE A 8 -12.74 -31.65 4.55
C PHE A 8 -11.51 -30.81 4.15
N VAL A 9 -10.90 -31.10 3.00
CA VAL A 9 -9.73 -30.33 2.52
C VAL A 9 -10.10 -28.87 2.23
N VAL A 10 -11.24 -28.62 1.60
CA VAL A 10 -11.72 -27.25 1.32
C VAL A 10 -11.93 -26.47 2.62
N TRP A 11 -12.59 -27.07 3.62
CA TRP A 11 -12.79 -26.45 4.91
C TRP A 11 -11.49 -26.23 5.68
N ALA A 12 -10.54 -27.17 5.61
CA ALA A 12 -9.23 -27.02 6.23
C ALA A 12 -8.43 -25.87 5.58
N LEU A 13 -8.43 -25.77 4.25
CA LEU A 13 -7.77 -24.67 3.53
C LEU A 13 -8.41 -23.32 3.85
N LEU A 14 -9.75 -23.27 3.91
CA LEU A 14 -10.49 -22.07 4.28
C LEU A 14 -10.14 -21.61 5.70
N ALA A 15 -10.13 -22.53 6.67
CA ALA A 15 -9.77 -22.23 8.05
C ALA A 15 -8.32 -21.76 8.19
N ALA A 16 -7.39 -22.42 7.49
CA ALA A 16 -5.98 -22.03 7.48
C ALA A 16 -5.78 -20.62 6.88
N SER A 17 -6.49 -20.30 5.80
CA SER A 17 -6.47 -18.96 5.20
C SER A 17 -7.01 -17.90 6.16
N LEU A 18 -8.14 -18.17 6.82
CA LEU A 18 -8.71 -17.26 7.80
C LEU A 18 -7.77 -17.05 8.99
N ALA A 19 -7.14 -18.11 9.50
CA ALA A 19 -6.16 -18.05 10.58
C ALA A 19 -4.93 -17.23 10.18
N TYR A 20 -4.42 -17.41 8.96
CA TYR A 20 -3.31 -16.61 8.42
C TYR A 20 -3.65 -15.12 8.43
N TRP A 21 -4.84 -14.74 7.93
CA TRP A 21 -5.27 -13.35 7.92
C TRP A 21 -5.47 -12.79 9.33
N ALA A 22 -6.08 -13.57 10.23
CA ALA A 22 -6.25 -13.15 11.63
C ALA A 22 -4.90 -12.88 12.31
N LEU A 23 -3.92 -13.75 12.09
CA LEU A 23 -2.56 -13.56 12.58
C LEU A 23 -1.89 -12.35 11.94
N MET A 24 -2.02 -12.16 10.63
CA MET A 24 -1.44 -11.03 9.91
C MET A 24 -2.01 -9.68 10.37
N LEU A 25 -3.32 -9.62 10.62
CA LEU A 25 -4.00 -8.43 11.13
C LEU A 25 -3.62 -8.13 12.59
N MET A 26 -3.44 -9.17 13.40
CA MET A 26 -3.02 -9.03 14.81
C MET A 26 -1.51 -8.80 14.96
N ALA A 27 -0.70 -9.23 13.99
CA ALA A 27 0.72 -9.00 13.95
C ALA A 27 0.98 -7.51 13.71
N LYS A 28 1.02 -6.75 14.80
CA LYS A 28 1.47 -5.36 14.79
C LYS A 28 2.90 -5.35 14.22
N GLY A 29 3.09 -4.63 13.10
CA GLY A 29 4.38 -4.53 12.43
C GLY A 29 5.51 -4.13 13.39
N PRO A 30 6.76 -4.48 13.07
CA PRO A 30 7.92 -4.22 13.93
C PRO A 30 7.88 -2.78 14.44
N GLN A 31 8.03 -2.61 15.75
CA GLN A 31 7.95 -1.30 16.37
C GLN A 31 8.96 -0.37 15.70
N ALA A 32 8.45 0.73 15.12
CA ALA A 32 9.28 1.69 14.44
C ALA A 32 10.33 2.26 15.43
N PRO A 33 11.59 2.45 15.01
CA PRO A 33 12.64 3.01 15.86
C PRO A 33 12.18 4.33 16.50
N ALA A 34 12.55 4.60 17.75
CA ALA A 34 12.10 5.77 18.51
C ALA A 34 12.40 7.14 17.84
N MET A 35 13.18 7.16 16.75
CA MET A 35 13.44 8.33 15.91
C MET A 35 12.46 8.50 14.73
N THR A 36 11.46 7.65 14.59
CA THR A 36 10.42 7.86 13.57
C THR A 36 9.41 8.87 14.06
N ARG A 37 9.44 10.08 13.49
CA ARG A 37 8.34 11.03 13.61
C ARG A 37 7.10 10.40 12.96
N PRO A 38 5.97 10.25 13.66
CA PRO A 38 4.74 9.84 13.01
C PRO A 38 4.42 10.88 11.94
N ALA A 39 4.28 10.43 10.69
CA ALA A 39 3.57 11.21 9.70
C ALA A 39 2.13 11.28 10.21
N ILE A 40 1.81 12.36 10.93
CA ILE A 40 0.41 12.76 11.14
C ILE A 40 -0.15 12.80 9.73
N ALA A 41 -1.06 11.89 9.43
CA ALA A 41 -1.75 11.86 8.16
C ALA A 41 -2.66 13.08 8.12
N ASP A 42 -2.10 14.23 7.79
CA ASP A 42 -2.84 15.37 7.22
C ASP A 42 -3.30 15.05 5.78
N GLY A 43 -3.05 13.81 5.31
CA GLY A 43 -3.76 13.24 4.17
C GLY A 43 -5.16 12.85 4.60
N ALA A 44 -6.15 13.61 4.11
CA ALA A 44 -7.57 13.24 4.13
C ALA A 44 -7.74 11.72 3.90
N PRO A 45 -8.70 11.06 4.59
CA PRO A 45 -8.90 9.62 4.52
C PRO A 45 -8.91 9.19 3.06
N ALA A 46 -7.92 8.36 2.69
CA ALA A 46 -7.57 7.96 1.33
C ALA A 46 -8.68 8.25 0.30
N ASP A 47 -8.62 9.44 -0.31
CA ASP A 47 -9.66 9.93 -1.21
C ASP A 47 -9.44 9.23 -2.56
N TRP A 48 -9.93 7.99 -2.68
CA TRP A 48 -9.75 7.11 -3.85
C TRP A 48 -10.20 7.78 -5.15
N THR A 49 -11.14 8.72 -5.05
CA THR A 49 -11.60 9.63 -6.10
C THR A 49 -10.47 10.46 -6.71
N ARG A 50 -9.45 10.88 -5.95
CA ARG A 50 -8.27 11.57 -6.49
C ARG A 50 -7.39 10.66 -7.35
N LEU A 51 -7.29 9.38 -7.00
CA LEU A 51 -6.48 8.42 -7.74
C LEU A 51 -7.02 8.21 -9.17
N PHE A 52 -8.34 8.20 -9.32
CA PHE A 52 -8.99 8.02 -10.62
C PHE A 52 -9.20 9.32 -11.40
N THR A 53 -9.24 10.47 -10.73
CA THR A 53 -9.32 11.79 -11.39
C THR A 53 -7.95 12.36 -11.77
N ALA A 54 -6.85 11.89 -11.17
CA ALA A 54 -5.48 12.22 -11.56
C ALA A 54 -5.03 11.62 -12.92
N ALA A 55 -5.89 10.86 -13.60
CA ALA A 55 -5.60 10.33 -14.95
C ALA A 55 -5.43 11.44 -16.00
N LYS A 56 -5.87 12.67 -15.71
CA LYS A 56 -5.44 13.85 -16.48
C LYS A 56 -4.36 14.57 -15.68
N ALA A 57 -3.15 14.03 -15.72
CA ALA A 57 -1.95 14.77 -15.37
C ALA A 57 -1.97 16.03 -16.25
N ALA A 58 -2.32 17.16 -15.64
CA ALA A 58 -2.10 18.46 -16.25
C ALA A 58 -0.59 18.53 -16.50
N GLU A 59 -0.22 18.58 -17.78
CA GLU A 59 1.11 18.86 -18.24
C GLU A 59 1.45 20.27 -17.74
N ALA A 60 2.01 20.33 -16.53
CA ALA A 60 2.53 21.56 -15.98
C ALA A 60 3.71 21.97 -16.87
N PRO A 61 3.74 23.21 -17.40
CA PRO A 61 4.89 23.67 -18.13
C PRO A 61 6.10 23.51 -17.22
N VAL A 62 7.10 22.77 -17.70
CA VAL A 62 8.40 22.66 -17.04
C VAL A 62 9.03 24.05 -17.15
N GLU A 63 8.84 24.86 -16.11
CA GLU A 63 9.61 26.09 -15.93
C GLU A 63 11.08 25.65 -15.89
N ALA A 64 11.82 25.96 -16.96
CA ALA A 64 13.23 25.66 -17.04
C ALA A 64 13.94 26.44 -15.94
N ALA A 65 14.14 25.80 -14.78
CA ALA A 65 15.01 26.29 -13.74
C ALA A 65 16.37 26.51 -14.40
N SER A 66 16.76 27.77 -14.56
CA SER A 66 18.06 28.17 -15.07
C SER A 66 19.11 27.48 -14.22
N SER A 67 19.66 26.41 -14.78
CA SER A 67 20.63 25.54 -14.13
C SER A 67 21.83 26.39 -13.74
N ARG A 68 22.07 26.50 -12.42
CA ARG A 68 23.27 27.11 -11.84
C ARG A 68 24.55 26.32 -12.18
N TYR A 69 24.43 25.24 -12.94
CA TYR A 69 25.51 24.45 -13.52
C TYR A 69 25.47 24.56 -15.04
N GLN A 70 25.57 25.78 -15.57
CA GLN A 70 25.94 25.98 -16.97
C GLN A 70 27.45 25.74 -17.06
N LEU A 71 27.81 24.51 -17.44
CA LEU A 71 29.19 24.12 -17.72
C LEU A 71 29.72 25.04 -18.83
N LEU A 72 30.83 25.72 -18.53
CA LEU A 72 31.61 26.47 -19.50
C LEU A 72 32.06 25.51 -20.61
N GLY A 73 31.62 25.79 -21.84
CA GLY A 73 31.94 25.06 -23.07
C GLY A 73 31.02 25.50 -24.19
#